data_AF-A0A8S4RPF7-F1
#
_entry.id   AF-A0A8S4RPF7-F1
#
_cell.length_a   1.000
_cell.length_b   1.000
_cell.length_c   1.000
_cell.angle_alpha   90.00
_cell.angle_beta   90.00
_cell.angle_gamma   90.00
#
_symmetry.space_group_name_H-M   'P 1'
#
loop_
_entity.id
_entity.type
_entity.pdbx_description
1 polymer ?
#
loop_
_entity_poly.entity_id
_entity_poly.type
_entity_poly.pdbx_seq_one_letter_code
_entity_poly.pdbx_strand_id
1 'polypeptide(L)'
;MDPAGPQWGGNSNALNRNSGVFVESIHTDGGLLGIMDPISHADFYPNGGRNPQPGCWNSACSHSRAHELFASSVRTNHFVGRRCINLQEAREANNICFKHRQSMMTTTTLTRVL
;
A
#
# COMPACT_ATOMS: atom_id res chain seq x y z
N MET A 1 7.09 2.77 2.38
CA MET A 1 6.66 1.42 2.78
C MET A 1 6.07 1.56 4.15
N ASP A 2 4.77 1.29 4.27
CA ASP A 2 3.94 1.54 5.45
C ASP A 2 4.27 2.88 6.13
N PRO A 3 3.98 4.02 5.47
CA PRO A 3 4.37 5.34 5.97
C PRO A 3 3.94 5.52 7.43
N ALA A 4 4.85 5.97 8.29
CA ALA A 4 4.62 6.04 9.73
C ALA A 4 3.33 6.81 10.06
N GLY A 5 2.46 6.24 10.89
CA GLY A 5 1.20 6.81 11.33
C GLY A 5 1.35 7.83 12.46
N PRO A 6 1.97 7.46 13.61
CA PRO A 6 2.11 8.37 14.75
C PRO A 6 2.80 9.68 14.34
N GLN A 7 2.21 10.82 14.73
CA GLN A 7 2.66 12.20 14.41
C GLN A 7 2.55 12.64 12.94
N TRP A 8 2.32 11.71 12.01
CA TRP A 8 2.32 12.00 10.57
C TRP A 8 0.93 11.84 9.92
N GLY A 9 0.03 11.03 10.49
CA GLY A 9 -1.36 10.95 10.03
C GLY A 9 -2.05 12.32 10.09
N GLY A 10 -2.55 12.81 8.95
CA GLY A 10 -3.16 14.14 8.81
C GLY A 10 -2.18 15.32 8.87
N ASN A 11 -0.87 15.07 9.01
CA ASN A 11 0.16 16.10 9.04
C ASN A 11 0.47 16.58 7.61
N SER A 12 0.44 17.90 7.38
CA SER A 12 0.73 18.49 6.06
C SER A 12 2.17 18.29 5.59
N ASN A 13 3.09 18.01 6.51
CA ASN A 13 4.50 17.73 6.21
C ASN A 13 4.78 16.23 6.02
N ALA A 14 3.78 15.35 6.17
CA ALA A 14 3.95 13.93 5.90
C ALA A 14 4.19 13.67 4.41
N LEU A 15 4.64 12.45 4.11
CA LEU A 15 4.68 11.94 2.74
C LEU A 15 3.34 12.18 2.06
N ASN A 16 3.37 12.74 0.86
CA ASN A 16 2.17 12.98 0.07
C ASN A 16 2.46 12.88 -1.42
N ARG A 17 1.42 13.04 -2.26
CA ARG A 17 1.53 12.97 -3.73
C ARG A 17 2.59 13.93 -4.30
N ASN A 18 2.83 15.09 -3.68
CA ASN A 18 3.80 16.07 -4.16
C ASN A 18 5.25 15.77 -3.75
N SER A 19 5.50 14.71 -2.97
CA SER A 19 6.85 14.32 -2.52
C SER A 19 7.70 13.69 -3.65
N GLY A 20 7.16 13.51 -4.85
CA GLY A 20 7.88 13.01 -6.02
C GLY A 20 7.04 13.09 -7.30
N VAL A 21 7.64 12.73 -8.44
CA VAL A 21 6.94 12.70 -9.74
C VAL A 21 5.79 11.68 -9.74
N PHE A 22 6.01 10.54 -9.07
CA PHE A 22 5.02 9.53 -8.81
C PHE A 22 5.36 8.90 -7.45
N VAL A 23 4.35 8.65 -6.63
CA VAL A 23 4.54 8.23 -5.23
C VAL A 23 3.62 7.03 -5.00
N GLU A 24 4.19 5.93 -4.55
CA GLU A 24 3.43 4.73 -4.19
C GLU A 24 3.64 4.40 -2.71
N SER A 25 2.57 3.95 -2.04
CA SER A 25 2.66 3.38 -0.69
C SER A 25 2.07 1.99 -0.64
N ILE A 26 2.72 1.09 0.11
CA ILE A 26 2.10 -0.14 0.60
C ILE A 26 1.72 0.10 2.04
N HIS A 27 0.46 -0.11 2.39
CA HIS A 27 -0.06 -0.05 3.74
C HIS A 27 -0.25 -1.46 4.26
N THR A 28 0.32 -1.79 5.40
CA THR A 28 0.24 -3.13 6.00
C THR A 28 -0.07 -3.09 7.49
N ASP A 29 0.13 -1.95 8.15
CA ASP A 29 -0.26 -1.69 9.55
C ASP A 29 -1.02 -0.37 9.69
N GLY A 30 -1.84 -0.04 8.69
CA GLY A 30 -2.57 1.22 8.61
C GLY A 30 -3.53 1.43 9.79
N GLY A 31 -3.43 2.61 10.42
CA GLY A 31 -4.19 2.98 11.61
C GLY A 31 -3.52 2.63 12.94
N LEU A 32 -2.37 1.94 12.90
CA LEU A 32 -1.51 1.68 14.05
C LEU A 32 -0.13 2.33 13.83
N LEU A 33 0.90 1.55 13.44
CA LEU A 33 2.21 2.12 13.12
C LEU A 33 2.24 2.77 11.74
N GLY A 34 1.32 2.43 10.84
CA GLY A 34 1.19 3.01 9.51
C GLY A 34 0.03 4.01 9.37
N ILE A 35 0.13 4.94 8.42
CA ILE A 35 -0.99 5.76 7.93
C ILE A 35 -1.96 4.84 7.18
N MET A 36 -3.27 5.08 7.31
CA MET A 36 -4.28 4.32 6.54
C MET A 36 -4.84 5.10 5.35
N ASP A 37 -4.68 6.42 5.35
CA ASP A 37 -5.25 7.29 4.34
C ASP A 37 -4.50 7.19 3.01
N PRO A 38 -5.17 7.42 1.86
CA PRO A 38 -4.57 7.35 0.53
C PRO A 38 -3.73 8.59 0.23
N ILE A 39 -2.52 8.64 0.79
CA ILE A 39 -1.61 9.80 0.71
C ILE A 39 -0.77 9.83 -0.57
N SER A 40 -0.82 8.79 -1.41
CA SER A 40 0.10 8.58 -2.53
C SER A 40 -0.60 8.56 -3.88
N HIS A 41 0.11 8.65 -5.00
CA HIS A 41 -0.51 8.53 -6.33
C HIS A 41 -1.22 7.19 -6.50
N ALA A 42 -0.57 6.11 -6.03
CA ALA A 42 -1.18 4.79 -5.87
C ALA A 42 -0.91 4.26 -4.45
N ASP A 43 -1.95 3.75 -3.80
CA ASP A 43 -1.87 3.16 -2.47
C ASP A 43 -2.33 1.70 -2.54
N PHE A 44 -1.46 0.79 -2.11
CA PHE A 44 -1.70 -0.64 -2.10
C PHE A 44 -2.04 -1.10 -0.68
N TYR A 45 -3.11 -1.88 -0.54
CA TYR A 45 -3.61 -2.38 0.75
C TYR A 45 -3.64 -3.92 0.78
N PRO A 46 -2.49 -4.61 0.78
CA PRO A 46 -2.44 -6.06 0.94
C PRO A 46 -3.25 -6.52 2.15
N ASN A 47 -4.17 -7.46 1.93
CA ASN A 47 -5.03 -8.01 2.98
C ASN A 47 -5.81 -6.93 3.75
N GLY A 48 -6.26 -5.87 3.06
CA GLY A 48 -6.98 -4.75 3.69
C GLY A 48 -6.06 -3.66 4.26
N GLY A 49 -4.74 -3.85 4.20
CA GLY A 49 -3.71 -2.89 4.59
C GLY A 49 -3.63 -2.58 6.08
N ARG A 50 -4.11 -3.50 6.92
CA ARG A 50 -4.20 -3.37 8.36
C ARG A 50 -3.56 -4.58 9.06
N ASN A 51 -3.27 -4.40 10.34
CA ASN A 51 -2.95 -5.52 11.22
C ASN A 51 -4.22 -6.32 11.60
N PRO A 52 -4.11 -7.65 11.73
CA PRO A 52 -2.90 -8.45 11.50
C PRO A 52 -2.70 -8.78 10.03
N GLN A 53 -1.47 -8.60 9.53
CA GLN A 53 -1.08 -9.22 8.27
C GLN A 53 -0.96 -10.74 8.46
N PRO A 54 -1.23 -11.55 7.41
CA PRO A 54 -1.03 -13.00 7.48
C PRO A 54 0.37 -13.36 7.98
N GLY A 55 0.44 -14.23 8.99
CA GLY A 55 1.69 -14.66 9.62
C GLY A 55 2.31 -13.67 10.62
N CYS A 56 1.60 -12.61 11.00
CA CYS A 56 2.04 -11.65 12.02
C CYS A 56 1.22 -11.73 13.31
N TRP A 57 1.86 -11.49 14.45
CA TRP A 57 1.25 -11.48 15.79
C TRP A 57 1.32 -10.13 16.52
N ASN A 58 1.97 -9.13 15.91
CA ASN A 58 2.08 -7.79 16.47
C ASN A 58 2.18 -6.73 15.35
N SER A 59 2.04 -5.47 15.74
CA SER A 59 2.13 -4.32 14.83
C SER A 59 3.49 -4.23 14.13
N ALA A 60 4.59 -4.44 14.85
CA ALA A 60 5.94 -4.34 14.27
C ALA A 60 6.14 -5.33 13.10
N CYS A 61 5.61 -6.55 13.22
CA CYS A 61 5.60 -7.52 12.13
C CYS A 61 4.74 -7.05 10.96
N SER A 62 3.50 -6.61 11.23
CA SER A 62 2.59 -6.12 10.17
C SER A 62 3.19 -4.91 9.45
N HIS A 63 3.83 -3.99 10.17
CA HIS A 63 4.51 -2.81 9.65
C HIS A 63 5.71 -3.18 8.77
N SER A 64 6.47 -4.20 9.19
CA SER A 64 7.60 -4.75 8.43
C SER A 64 7.17 -5.43 7.13
N ARG A 65 5.93 -5.93 7.03
CA ARG A 65 5.47 -6.66 5.84
C ARG A 65 5.55 -5.83 4.55
N ALA A 66 5.43 -4.50 4.63
CA ALA A 66 5.51 -3.64 3.45
C ALA A 66 6.86 -3.75 2.71
N HIS A 67 7.99 -3.80 3.42
CA HIS A 67 9.30 -3.91 2.76
C HIS A 67 9.59 -5.32 2.25
N GLU A 68 9.08 -6.35 2.93
CA GLU A 68 9.17 -7.74 2.46
C GLU A 68 8.39 -7.93 1.15
N LEU A 69 7.17 -7.37 1.06
CA LEU A 69 6.35 -7.41 -0.15
C LEU A 69 7.02 -6.65 -1.30
N PHE A 70 7.61 -5.48 -1.04
CA PHE A 70 8.40 -4.79 -2.06
C PHE A 70 9.61 -5.62 -2.52
N ALA A 71 10.38 -6.19 -1.59
CA ALA A 71 11.53 -7.01 -1.97
C ALA A 71 11.13 -8.22 -2.82
N SER A 72 9.99 -8.86 -2.49
CA SER A 72 9.44 -9.95 -3.29
C SER A 72 8.90 -9.49 -4.66
N SER A 73 8.35 -8.28 -4.78
CA SER A 73 7.85 -7.75 -6.05
C SER A 73 8.98 -7.52 -7.05
N VAL A 74 10.14 -7.06 -6.58
CA VAL A 74 11.36 -6.92 -7.40
C VAL A 74 11.85 -8.28 -7.91
N ARG A 75 11.75 -9.32 -7.08
CA ARG A 75 12.28 -10.65 -7.43
C ARG A 75 11.39 -11.42 -8.38
N THR A 76 10.06 -11.40 -8.18
CA THR A 76 9.15 -12.29 -8.91
C THR A 76 8.03 -11.58 -9.66
N ASN A 77 7.71 -10.32 -9.35
CA ASN A 77 6.61 -9.58 -9.95
C ASN A 77 5.25 -10.34 -9.93
N HIS A 78 5.00 -11.12 -8.87
CA HIS A 78 3.80 -11.95 -8.76
C HIS A 78 2.60 -11.25 -8.09
N PHE A 79 2.76 -10.00 -7.65
CA PHE A 79 1.69 -9.28 -6.97
C PHE A 79 0.84 -8.51 -7.98
N VAL A 80 -0.42 -8.95 -8.09
CA VAL A 80 -1.43 -8.26 -8.89
C VAL A 80 -2.46 -7.66 -7.95
N GLY A 81 -2.54 -6.34 -7.94
CA GLY A 81 -3.59 -5.58 -7.29
C GLY A 81 -4.87 -5.52 -8.13
N ARG A 82 -5.98 -5.26 -7.44
CA ARG A 82 -7.26 -4.89 -8.05
C ARG A 82 -7.54 -3.44 -7.70
N ARG A 83 -7.98 -2.65 -8.68
CA ARG A 83 -8.37 -1.27 -8.42
C ARG A 83 -9.67 -1.26 -7.62
N CYS A 84 -9.71 -0.54 -6.50
CA CYS A 84 -10.93 -0.30 -5.72
C CYS A 84 -11.40 1.15 -5.96
N ILE A 85 -12.69 1.44 -5.79
CA ILE A 85 -13.21 2.81 -5.93
C ILE A 85 -12.71 3.70 -4.79
N ASN A 86 -12.63 3.13 -3.59
CA ASN A 86 -12.32 3.87 -2.39
C ASN A 86 -11.59 2.96 -1.37
N LEU A 87 -11.16 3.59 -0.28
CA LEU A 87 -10.44 2.94 0.80
C LEU A 87 -11.29 1.90 1.54
N GLN A 88 -12.60 2.09 1.64
CA GLN A 88 -13.49 1.15 2.31
C GLN A 88 -13.53 -0.19 1.57
N GLU A 89 -13.65 -0.15 0.25
CA GLU A 89 -13.58 -1.36 -0.58
C GLU A 89 -12.22 -2.08 -0.46
N ALA A 90 -11.13 -1.31 -0.45
CA ALA A 90 -9.80 -1.85 -0.29
C ALA A 90 -9.61 -2.53 1.07
N ARG A 91 -10.19 -1.97 2.14
CA ARG A 91 -10.14 -2.49 3.52
C ARG A 91 -10.87 -3.81 3.70
N GLU A 92 -12.04 -3.93 3.10
CA GLU A 92 -12.90 -5.09 3.30
C GLU A 92 -12.37 -6.36 2.62
N ALA A 93 -11.45 -6.23 1.65
CA ALA A 93 -10.84 -7.34 0.91
C ALA A 93 -11.84 -8.33 0.25
N ASN A 94 -13.14 -8.00 0.23
CA ASN A 94 -14.24 -8.90 -0.11
C ASN A 94 -14.54 -8.95 -1.62
N ASN A 95 -13.57 -9.22 -2.50
CA ASN A 95 -13.78 -9.32 -3.97
C ASN A 95 -14.57 -8.16 -4.65
N ILE A 96 -14.82 -7.07 -3.94
CA ILE A 96 -15.66 -5.93 -4.34
C ILE A 96 -14.91 -4.92 -5.20
N CYS A 97 -13.58 -4.94 -5.14
CA CYS A 97 -12.75 -4.15 -6.04
C CYS A 97 -12.91 -4.62 -7.49
N PHE A 98 -12.76 -3.69 -8.43
CA PHE A 98 -12.90 -3.97 -9.86
C PHE A 98 -12.03 -5.16 -10.30
N LYS A 99 -12.55 -5.94 -11.25
CA LYS A 99 -11.81 -7.06 -11.86
C LYS A 99 -10.63 -6.64 -12.74
N HIS A 100 -10.44 -5.34 -12.97
CA HIS A 100 -9.30 -4.82 -13.72
C HIS A 100 -8.02 -4.95 -12.87
N ARG A 101 -7.05 -5.67 -13.43
CA ARG A 101 -5.77 -5.96 -12.81
C ARG A 101 -4.85 -4.75 -12.94
N GLN A 102 -4.22 -4.34 -11.84
CA GLN A 102 -3.07 -3.45 -11.85
C GLN A 102 -1.90 -4.18 -11.18
N SER A 103 -0.71 -4.14 -11.76
CA SER A 103 0.47 -4.71 -11.12
C SER A 103 0.80 -3.90 -9.87
N MET A 104 1.08 -4.60 -8.77
CA MET A 104 1.60 -3.96 -7.57
C MET A 104 3.11 -3.76 -7.77
N MET A 105 3.51 -2.50 -7.88
CA MET A 105 4.88 -2.04 -8.16
C MET A 105 5.32 -2.33 -9.59
N THR A 106 5.50 -1.27 -10.37
CA THR A 106 5.95 -1.36 -11.77
C THR A 106 7.47 -1.52 -11.85
N THR A 107 7.99 -2.72 -11.55
CA THR A 107 9.41 -3.01 -11.79
C THR A 107 9.71 -3.34 -13.26
N THR A 108 8.74 -3.28 -14.17
CA THR A 108 8.96 -3.68 -15.58
C THR A 108 8.31 -2.79 -16.64
N THR A 109 7.87 -1.58 -16.29
CA THR A 109 7.38 -0.66 -17.32
C THR A 109 7.91 0.75 -17.13
N LEU A 110 9.07 0.99 -17.74
CA LEU A 110 9.40 2.27 -18.40
C LEU A 110 8.38 2.57 -19.53
N THR A 111 7.08 2.55 -19.23
CA THR A 111 6.06 3.09 -20.12
C THR A 111 5.33 4.17 -19.36
N ARG A 112 5.83 5.38 -19.58
CA ARG A 112 5.10 6.64 -19.53
C ARG A 112 3.65 6.40 -19.97
N VAL A 113 2.70 6.59 -19.06
CA VAL A 113 1.32 6.89 -19.40
C VAL A 113 0.99 8.18 -18.67
N LEU A 114 0.58 9.17 -19.47
CA LEU A 114 0.18 10.51 -19.04
C LEU A 114 -0.99 10.46 -18.05
#